data_AF-A0A2D1UZC4-F1
#
_entry.id   AF-A0A2D1UZC4-F1
#
_cell.length_a   1.000
_cell.length_b   1.000
_cell.length_c   1.000
_cell.angle_alpha   90.00
_cell.angle_beta   90.00
_cell.angle_gamma   90.00
#
_symmetry.space_group_name_H-M   'P 1'
#
loop_
_entity.id
_entity.type
_entity.pdbx_description
1 polymer ?
#
loop_
_entity_poly.entity_id
_entity_poly.type
_entity_poly.pdbx_seq_one_letter_code
_entity_poly.pdbx_strand_id
1 'polypeptide(L)' 'NTLSRQAYLGSPSTLDYASTKGAILTFTRGLARQLVKRGIRVNGVAPGPIWTPMNVASLSHDEISHLGEDTPM' A
#
# COMPACT_ATOMS: atom_id res chain seq x y z
N ASN A 1 -3.93 -1.36 -9.58
CA ASN A 1 -4.07 -0.54 -8.35
C ASN A 1 -2.82 -0.68 -7.50
N THR A 2 -2.28 0.43 -6.98
CA THR A 2 -1.12 0.41 -6.06
C THR A 2 -1.59 0.70 -4.63
N LEU A 3 -1.57 -0.34 -3.80
CA LEU A 3 -1.95 -0.35 -2.40
C LEU A 3 -0.72 -0.01 -1.53
N SER A 4 -0.72 -0.47 -0.28
CA SER A 4 0.42 -0.44 0.64
C SER A 4 0.24 -1.55 1.67
N ARG A 5 1.34 -2.05 2.26
CA ARG A 5 1.30 -2.90 3.47
C ARG A 5 0.44 -2.28 4.58
N GLN A 6 0.38 -0.95 4.66
CA GLN A 6 -0.45 -0.22 5.63
C GLN A 6 -1.95 -0.50 5.52
N ALA A 7 -2.44 -0.98 4.37
CA ALA A 7 -3.84 -1.41 4.24
C ALA A 7 -4.19 -2.62 5.13
N TYR A 8 -3.18 -3.38 5.57
CA TYR A 8 -3.34 -4.60 6.36
C TYR A 8 -2.92 -4.42 7.82
N LEU A 9 -1.82 -3.70 8.07
CA LEU A 9 -1.24 -3.56 9.40
C LEU A 9 -1.75 -2.30 10.14
N GLY A 10 -1.91 -1.21 9.40
CA GLY A 10 -2.07 0.13 9.99
C GLY A 10 -0.84 0.59 10.80
N SER A 11 -0.81 1.86 11.18
CA SER A 11 0.07 2.36 12.25
C SER A 11 -0.54 3.62 12.86
N PRO A 12 -0.22 3.95 14.12
CA PRO A 12 -0.74 5.16 14.77
C PRO A 12 -0.45 6.44 13.98
N SER A 13 0.72 6.53 13.34
CA SER A 13 1.17 7.70 12.58
C SER A 13 0.59 7.82 11.17
N THR A 14 -0.14 6.82 10.68
CA THR A 14 -0.61 6.78 9.28
C THR A 14 -2.06 6.32 9.15
N LEU A 15 -2.90 6.61 10.15
CA LEU A 15 -4.30 6.15 10.17
C LEU A 15 -5.09 6.54 8.90
N ASP A 16 -4.94 7.78 8.46
CA ASP A 16 -5.56 8.32 7.25
C ASP A 16 -5.05 7.62 5.98
N TYR A 17 -3.73 7.50 5.82
CA TYR A 17 -3.11 6.80 4.71
C TYR A 17 -3.51 5.32 4.68
N ALA A 18 -3.45 4.62 5.82
CA ALA A 18 -3.90 3.23 5.96
C ALA A 18 -5.38 3.08 5.59
N SER A 19 -6.25 4.01 6.03
CA SER A 19 -7.67 4.00 5.70
C SER A 19 -7.91 4.08 4.20
N THR A 20 -7.23 5.00 3.51
CA THR A 20 -7.37 5.12 2.04
C THR A 20 -6.83 3.88 1.32
N LYS A 21 -5.71 3.31 1.77
CA LYS A 21 -5.15 2.09 1.18
C LYS A 21 -6.04 0.86 1.43
N GLY A 22 -6.72 0.78 2.58
CA GLY A 22 -7.76 -0.20 2.86
C GLY A 22 -8.98 -0.05 1.96
N ALA A 23 -9.41 1.19 1.70
CA ALA A 23 -10.51 1.46 0.76
C ALA A 23 -10.18 0.98 -0.66
N ILE A 24 -8.97 1.27 -1.16
CA ILE A 24 -8.53 0.80 -2.49
C ILE A 24 -8.44 -0.73 -2.54
N LEU A 25 -8.03 -1.40 -1.47
CA LEU A 25 -8.00 -2.85 -1.39
C LEU A 25 -9.41 -3.44 -1.56
N THR A 26 -10.37 -2.94 -0.79
CA THR A 26 -11.77 -3.37 -0.87
C THR A 26 -12.38 -3.06 -2.23
N PHE A 27 -12.13 -1.88 -2.77
CA PHE A 27 -12.56 -1.47 -4.11
C PHE A 27 -12.03 -2.40 -5.20
N THR A 28 -10.74 -2.75 -5.15
CA THR A 28 -10.10 -3.66 -6.11
C THR A 28 -10.81 -5.02 -6.15
N ARG A 29 -11.10 -5.59 -4.97
CA ARG A 29 -11.79 -6.88 -4.85
C ARG A 29 -13.24 -6.80 -5.32
N GLY A 30 -13.95 -5.74 -4.95
CA GLY A 30 -15.33 -5.50 -5.39
C GLY A 30 -15.43 -5.37 -6.91
N LEU A 31 -14.56 -4.56 -7.51
CA LEU A 31 -14.54 -4.33 -8.95
C LEU A 31 -14.14 -5.59 -9.72
N ALA A 32 -13.19 -6.39 -9.21
CA ALA A 32 -12.85 -7.69 -9.80
C ALA A 32 -14.09 -8.60 -9.90
N ARG A 33 -14.92 -8.66 -8.85
CA ARG A 33 -16.16 -9.44 -8.86
C ARG A 33 -17.20 -8.89 -9.83
N GLN A 34 -17.30 -7.58 -9.99
CA GLN A 34 -18.24 -6.96 -10.94
C GLN A 34 -17.85 -7.24 -12.40
N LEU A 35 -16.55 -7.25 -12.70
CA LEU A 35 -16.08 -7.30 -14.09
C LEU A 35 -15.66 -8.69 -14.57
N VAL A 36 -15.62 -9.70 -13.71
CA VAL A 36 -15.19 -11.06 -14.07
C VAL A 36 -16.03 -11.68 -15.21
N LYS A 37 -17.35 -11.43 -15.23
CA LYS A 37 -18.24 -11.91 -16.30
C LYS A 37 -17.94 -11.29 -17.67
N ARG A 38 -17.21 -10.17 -17.68
CA ARG A 38 -16.73 -9.50 -18.89
C ARG A 38 -15.30 -9.93 -19.27
N GLY A 39 -14.74 -10.92 -18.60
CA GLY A 39 -13.36 -11.39 -18.83
C GLY A 39 -12.27 -10.42 -18.34
N ILE A 40 -12.61 -9.40 -17.55
CA ILE A 40 -11.66 -8.39 -17.08
C ILE A 40 -11.18 -8.74 -15.68
N ARG A 41 -9.85 -8.77 -15.50
CA ARG A 41 -9.21 -8.96 -14.19
C ARG A 41 -8.84 -7.60 -13.58
N VAL A 42 -9.01 -7.47 -12.27
CA VAL A 42 -8.62 -6.27 -11.51
C VAL A 42 -7.76 -6.71 -10.33
N ASN A 43 -6.54 -6.18 -10.23
CA ASN A 43 -5.55 -6.57 -9.22
C ASN A 43 -4.96 -5.35 -8.50
N GLY A 44 -4.49 -5.62 -7.28
CA GLY A 44 -3.77 -4.66 -6.45
C GLY A 44 -2.44 -5.22 -6.01
N VAL A 45 -1.39 -4.40 -6.05
CA VAL A 45 -0.07 -4.73 -5.48
C VAL A 45 0.10 -3.87 -4.23
N ALA A 46 0.51 -4.47 -3.11
CA ALA A 46 0.75 -3.77 -1.86
C ALA A 46 2.25 -3.77 -1.56
N PRO A 47 2.99 -2.71 -1.94
CA PRO A 47 4.40 -2.62 -1.65
C PRO A 47 4.66 -2.57 -0.14
N GLY A 48 5.81 -3.14 0.24
CA GLY A 48 6.45 -2.87 1.51
C GLY A 48 7.13 -1.49 1.54
N PRO A 49 8.02 -1.24 2.50
CA PRO A 49 8.86 -0.05 2.51
C PRO A 49 9.80 -0.05 1.29
N ILE A 50 9.68 0.96 0.43
CA ILE A 50 10.50 1.12 -0.79
C ILE A 50 11.06 2.53 -0.80
N TRP A 51 12.35 2.67 -1.05
CA TRP A 51 12.98 3.99 -1.18
C TRP A 51 12.39 4.75 -2.38
N THR A 52 11.75 5.88 -2.12
CA THR A 52 11.11 6.75 -3.13
C THR A 52 11.17 8.22 -2.70
N PRO A 53 11.07 9.18 -3.63
CA PRO A 53 11.03 10.61 -3.29
C PRO A 53 9.90 11.00 -2.32
N MET A 54 8.77 10.28 -2.36
CA MET A 54 7.67 10.48 -1.41
C MET A 54 8.13 10.24 0.03
N ASN A 55 8.88 9.16 0.26
CA ASN A 55 9.38 8.85 1.60
C ASN A 55 10.45 9.84 2.06
N VAL A 56 11.29 10.32 1.15
CA VAL A 56 12.30 11.37 1.45
C VAL A 56 11.63 12.67 1.92
N ALA A 57 10.45 12.98 1.39
CA ALA A 57 9.69 14.17 1.80
C ALA A 57 8.89 13.98 3.10
N SER A 58 8.65 12.75 3.53
CA SER A 58 7.76 12.43 4.65
C SER A 58 8.46 11.89 5.90
N LEU A 59 9.70 11.41 5.77
CA LEU A 59 10.46 10.77 6.84
C LEU A 59 11.74 11.56 7.14
N SER A 60 12.24 11.42 8.37
CA SER A 60 13.53 11.96 8.77
C SER A 60 14.69 11.21 8.10
N HIS A 61 15.88 11.80 8.15
CA HIS A 61 17.08 11.19 7.56
C HIS A 61 17.41 9.82 8.17
N ASP A 62 17.18 9.66 9.47
CA ASP A 62 17.42 8.42 10.23
C ASP A 62 16.40 7.32 9.87
N GLU A 63 15.13 7.69 9.73
CA GLU A 63 14.09 6.76 9.29
C GLU A 63 14.32 6.28 7.85
N ILE A 64 14.90 7.12 6.98
CA ILE A 64 15.24 6.76 5.61
C ILE A 64 16.41 5.78 5.55
N SER A 65 17.42 5.92 6.43
CA SER A 65 18.58 5.01 6.42
C SER A 65 18.23 3.58 6.83
N HIS A 66 17.18 3.41 7.65
CA HIS A 66 16.69 2.11 8.10
C HIS A 66 15.50 1.57 7.28
N LEU A 67 15.09 2.28 6.23
CA LEU A 67 13.91 1.92 5.45
C LEU A 67 14.11 0.60 4.69
N GLY A 68 13.32 -0.42 5.02
CA GLY A 68 13.33 -1.70 4.30
C GLY A 68 14.18 -2.80 4.93
N GLU A 69 14.94 -2.50 6.00
CA GLU A 69 15.75 -3.50 6.71
C GLU A 69 14.92 -4.64 7.31
N ASP A 70 13.65 -4.37 7.66
CA ASP A 70 12.70 -5.32 8.22
C ASP A 70 11.99 -6.19 7.16
N THR A 71 12.28 -5.98 5.87
CA THR A 71 11.61 -6.69 4.77
C THR A 71 12.39 -7.95 4.40
N PRO A 72 11.81 -9.16 4.53
CA PRO A 72 12.48 -10.40 4.12
C PRO A 72 12.77 -10.41 2.61
N MET A 73 13.96 -10.93 2.23
CA MET A 73 14.37 -11.15 0.84
C MET A 73 13.75 -12.42 0.25
#